data_AF-A0A376TZU9-F1
#
_entry.id   AF-A0A376TZU9-F1
#
_cell.length_a   1.000
_cell.length_b   1.000
_cell.length_c   1.000
_cell.angle_alpha   90.00
_cell.angle_beta   90.00
_cell.angle_gamma   90.00
#
_symmetry.space_group_name_H-M   'P 1'
#
loop_
_entity.id
_entity.type
_entity.pdbx_description
1 polymer ?
#
loop_
_entity_poly.entity_id
_entity_poly.type
_entity_poly.pdbx_seq_one_letter_code
_entity_poly.pdbx_strand_id
1 'polypeptide(L)'
;MTLRQALLNLEAESKIFRKDRKGWFVTQPRFNYSPELSASFQRAAIEQGREPSWGFTEKNRTSDIPETLAPLIAVTPSTELYRITGWGALEGHKVSITKHILILKLLRVLLNNLKTTHFLQSGKSATKKRR
;
A
#
# COMPACT_ATOMS: atom_id res chain seq x y z
N MET A 1 19.56 17.48 33.35
CA MET A 1 18.94 16.57 32.34
C MET A 1 19.77 15.30 32.26
N THR A 2 19.16 14.11 32.39
CA THR A 2 19.88 12.82 32.29
C THR A 2 19.73 12.25 30.87
N LEU A 3 20.69 11.40 30.43
CA LEU A 3 20.66 10.76 29.11
C LEU A 3 19.34 10.00 28.85
N ARG A 4 18.84 9.29 29.88
CA ARG A 4 17.56 8.58 29.81
C ARG A 4 16.40 9.54 29.50
N GLN A 5 16.37 10.70 30.15
CA GLN A 5 15.32 11.69 29.92
C GLN A 5 15.39 12.26 28.49
N ALA A 6 16.60 12.52 27.99
CA ALA A 6 16.78 13.00 26.62
C ALA A 6 16.30 11.98 25.57
N LEU A 7 16.61 10.69 25.77
CA LEU A 7 16.15 9.61 24.89
C LEU A 7 14.62 9.45 24.94
N LEU A 8 14.02 9.50 26.13
CA LEU A 8 12.56 9.45 26.27
C LEU A 8 11.87 10.63 25.58
N ASN A 9 12.44 11.83 25.66
CA ASN A 9 11.90 13.00 24.96
C ASN A 9 12.00 12.84 23.44
N LEU A 10 13.13 12.36 22.92
CA LEU A 10 13.30 12.11 21.49
C LEU A 10 12.36 11.00 20.97
N GLU A 11 12.09 9.98 21.79
CA GLU A 11 11.10 8.95 21.49
C GLU A 11 9.68 9.54 21.45
N ALA A 12 9.32 10.37 22.43
CA ALA A 12 8.03 11.06 22.47
C ALA A 12 7.81 11.98 21.26
N GLU A 13 8.88 12.63 20.77
CA GLU A 13 8.86 13.43 19.54
C GLU A 13 8.87 12.58 18.24
N SER A 14 8.89 11.26 18.36
CA SER A 14 9.03 10.31 17.24
C SER A 14 10.32 10.47 16.42
N LYS A 15 11.37 11.08 16.98
CA LYS A 15 12.67 11.24 16.30
C LYS A 15 13.50 9.97 16.37
N ILE A 16 13.30 9.17 17.42
CA ILE A 16 13.88 7.85 17.57
C ILE A 16 12.82 6.83 17.95
N PHE A 17 13.11 5.56 17.73
CA PHE A 17 12.30 4.44 18.21
C PHE A 17 13.20 3.36 18.80
N ARG A 18 12.65 2.56 19.72
CA ARG A 18 13.37 1.43 20.32
C ARG A 18 12.95 0.13 19.65
N LYS A 19 13.94 -0.70 19.30
CA LYS A 19 13.70 -2.08 18.87
C LYS A 19 14.20 -3.03 19.95
N ASP A 20 13.36 -3.99 20.31
CA ASP A 20 13.66 -4.89 21.43
C ASP A 20 15.02 -5.58 21.26
N ARG A 21 15.85 -5.50 22.32
CA ARG A 21 17.25 -5.97 22.39
C ARG A 21 18.19 -5.46 21.29
N LYS A 22 17.80 -4.43 20.54
CA LYS A 22 18.60 -3.87 19.42
C LYS A 22 18.97 -2.41 19.61
N GLY A 23 18.41 -1.75 20.63
CA GLY A 23 18.74 -0.38 20.99
C GLY A 23 17.82 0.65 20.34
N TRP A 24 18.34 1.87 20.21
CA TRP A 24 17.65 3.05 19.70
C TRP A 24 18.02 3.30 18.24
N PHE A 25 17.04 3.63 17.41
CA PHE A 25 17.19 3.89 15.99
C PHE A 25 16.55 5.22 15.63
N VAL A 26 17.09 5.92 14.64
CA VAL A 26 16.51 7.17 14.11
C VAL A 26 15.28 6.83 13.28
N THR A 27 14.20 7.57 13.50
CA THR A 27 12.95 7.41 12.74
C THR A 27 13.10 8.02 11.34
N GLN A 28 12.53 7.36 10.33
CA GLN A 28 12.42 7.94 8.99
C GLN A 28 11.48 9.16 8.98
N PRO A 29 11.57 10.04 7.96
CA PRO A 29 10.61 11.13 7.79
C PRO A 29 9.17 10.63 7.83
N ARG A 30 8.29 11.38 8.50
CA ARG A 30 6.86 11.04 8.60
C ARG A 30 6.24 11.01 7.21
N PHE A 31 5.43 9.99 6.94
CA PHE A 31 4.63 9.90 5.73
C PHE A 31 3.28 10.56 5.99
N ASN A 32 2.99 11.64 5.25
CA ASN A 32 1.76 12.40 5.43
C ASN A 32 0.66 11.78 4.57
N TYR A 33 -0.22 10.98 5.18
CA TYR A 33 -1.37 10.40 4.49
C TYR A 33 -2.62 11.24 4.75
N SER A 34 -3.20 11.82 3.70
CA SER A 34 -4.50 12.49 3.79
C SER A 34 -5.61 11.55 3.33
N PRO A 35 -6.57 11.17 4.19
CA PRO A 35 -7.69 10.31 3.81
C PRO A 35 -8.72 11.03 2.92
N GLU A 36 -8.69 12.36 2.85
CA GLU A 36 -9.59 13.16 2.00
C GLU A 36 -9.17 13.12 0.52
N LEU A 37 -7.88 12.90 0.27
CA LEU A 37 -7.36 12.75 -1.07
C LEU A 37 -7.61 11.32 -1.54
N SER A 38 -8.27 11.16 -2.68
CA SER A 38 -8.39 9.88 -3.39
C SER A 38 -7.07 9.40 -4.02
N ALA A 39 -5.95 9.99 -3.60
CA ALA A 39 -4.62 9.64 -4.08
C ALA A 39 -4.24 8.24 -3.59
N SER A 40 -3.75 7.41 -4.51
CA SER A 40 -3.20 6.11 -4.14
C SER A 40 -1.96 6.31 -3.26
N PHE A 41 -1.70 5.35 -2.36
CA PHE A 41 -0.50 5.32 -1.52
C PHE A 41 0.78 5.59 -2.32
N GLN A 42 0.89 4.97 -3.50
CA GLN A 42 2.02 5.16 -4.41
C GLN A 42 2.16 6.62 -4.85
N ARG A 43 1.07 7.25 -5.26
CA ARG A 43 1.09 8.64 -5.72
C ARG A 43 1.48 9.59 -4.59
N ALA A 44 0.87 9.43 -3.42
CA ALA A 44 1.18 10.23 -2.24
C ALA A 44 2.65 10.09 -1.80
N ALA A 45 3.23 8.89 -1.94
CA ALA A 45 4.65 8.65 -1.66
C ALA A 45 5.56 9.39 -2.64
N ILE A 46 5.30 9.28 -3.95
CA ILE A 46 6.10 9.94 -4.98
C ILE A 46 6.03 11.47 -4.87
N GLU A 47 4.83 12.02 -4.61
CA GLU A 47 4.64 13.46 -4.40
C GLU A 47 5.42 13.99 -3.19
N GLN A 48 5.70 13.14 -2.21
CA GLN A 48 6.53 13.45 -1.04
C GLN A 48 8.02 13.12 -1.25
N GLY A 49 8.43 12.78 -2.47
CA GLY A 49 9.82 12.44 -2.81
C GLY A 49 10.31 11.12 -2.21
N ARG A 50 9.38 10.20 -1.88
CA ARG A 50 9.67 8.89 -1.29
C ARG A 50 9.79 7.82 -2.37
N GLU A 51 10.41 6.69 -2.03
CA GLU A 51 10.53 5.53 -2.92
C GLU A 51 9.55 4.42 -2.49
N PRO A 52 8.34 4.35 -3.08
CA PRO A 52 7.38 3.32 -2.72
C PRO A 52 7.72 1.98 -3.37
N SER A 53 7.50 0.91 -2.61
CA SER A 53 7.40 -0.45 -3.12
C SER A 53 6.11 -1.10 -2.61
N TRP A 54 5.51 -1.98 -3.39
CA TRP A 54 4.27 -2.63 -3.01
C TRP A 54 4.20 -4.04 -3.56
N GLY A 55 3.37 -4.86 -2.94
CA GLY A 55 3.16 -6.23 -3.36
C GLY A 55 1.91 -6.84 -2.75
N PHE A 56 1.68 -8.10 -3.09
CA PHE A 56 0.58 -8.88 -2.56
C PHE A 56 1.13 -9.99 -1.67
N THR A 57 0.47 -10.21 -0.54
CA THR A 57 0.75 -11.34 0.35
C THR A 57 -0.20 -12.49 0.05
N GLU A 58 -1.49 -12.17 -0.13
CA GLU A 58 -2.54 -13.18 -0.29
C GLU A 58 -3.54 -12.76 -1.36
N LYS A 59 -4.01 -13.75 -2.12
CA LYS A 59 -5.08 -13.60 -3.11
C LYS A 59 -5.98 -14.82 -3.04
N ASN A 60 -7.17 -14.65 -2.46
CA ASN A 60 -8.11 -15.75 -2.26
C ASN A 60 -9.48 -15.41 -2.86
N ARG A 61 -10.11 -16.39 -3.50
CA ARG A 61 -11.53 -16.34 -3.80
C ARG A 61 -12.30 -16.65 -2.54
N THR A 62 -13.33 -15.87 -2.24
CA THR A 62 -14.20 -16.12 -1.09
C THR A 62 -15.63 -15.74 -1.44
N SER A 63 -16.59 -16.49 -0.93
CA SER A 63 -17.99 -16.07 -0.84
C SER A 63 -18.31 -15.49 0.54
N ASP A 64 -17.35 -15.53 1.47
CA ASP A 64 -17.53 -15.10 2.84
C ASP A 64 -17.35 -13.57 2.95
N ILE A 65 -18.48 -12.89 3.10
CA ILE A 65 -18.61 -11.45 3.28
C ILE A 65 -18.79 -11.20 4.77
N PRO A 66 -17.91 -10.39 5.40
CA PRO A 66 -18.18 -9.90 6.75
C PRO A 66 -19.55 -9.24 6.78
N GLU A 67 -20.42 -9.62 7.72
CA GLU A 67 -21.81 -9.16 7.79
C GLU A 67 -21.93 -7.62 7.79
N THR A 68 -20.94 -6.93 8.35
CA THR A 68 -20.80 -5.46 8.34
C THR A 68 -20.64 -4.85 6.95
N LEU A 69 -20.14 -5.60 5.97
CA LEU A 69 -19.93 -5.15 4.60
C LEU A 69 -21.07 -5.53 3.66
N ALA A 70 -21.91 -6.49 4.04
CA ALA A 70 -23.07 -6.91 3.25
C ALA A 70 -24.01 -5.76 2.81
N PRO A 71 -24.32 -4.74 3.65
CA PRO A 71 -25.17 -3.62 3.21
C PRO A 71 -24.42 -2.60 2.33
N LEU A 72 -23.10 -2.50 2.46
CA LEU A 72 -22.28 -1.53 1.72
C LEU A 72 -21.98 -1.99 0.29
N ILE A 73 -22.01 -3.31 0.09
CA ILE A 73 -21.67 -3.95 -1.17
C ILE A 73 -22.95 -4.67 -1.61
N ALA A 74 -23.72 -4.08 -2.53
CA ALA A 74 -25.02 -4.59 -3.00
C ALA A 74 -24.89 -5.95 -3.72
N VAL A 75 -24.68 -7.00 -2.92
CA VAL A 75 -24.16 -8.30 -3.33
C VAL A 75 -25.05 -9.37 -2.74
N THR A 76 -25.49 -10.31 -3.58
CA THR A 76 -26.23 -11.48 -3.11
C THR A 76 -25.25 -12.50 -2.51
N PRO A 77 -25.66 -13.32 -1.52
CA PRO A 77 -24.79 -14.33 -0.89
C PRO A 77 -24.09 -15.29 -1.88
N SER A 78 -24.66 -15.44 -3.08
CA SER A 78 -24.13 -16.26 -4.18
C SER A 78 -23.01 -15.60 -5.00
N THR A 79 -22.62 -14.37 -4.68
CA THR A 79 -21.66 -13.63 -5.51
C THR A 79 -20.23 -13.98 -5.13
N GLU A 80 -19.45 -14.44 -6.11
CA GLU A 80 -18.02 -14.69 -5.90
C GLU A 80 -17.25 -13.38 -5.68
N LEU A 81 -16.41 -13.34 -4.65
CA LEU A 81 -15.53 -12.21 -4.34
C LEU A 81 -14.04 -12.61 -4.36
N TYR A 82 -13.19 -11.62 -4.60
CA TYR A 82 -11.75 -11.72 -4.37
C TYR A 82 -11.36 -10.91 -3.15
N ARG A 83 -10.68 -11.56 -2.22
CA ARG A 83 -9.95 -10.91 -1.13
C ARG A 83 -8.48 -10.85 -1.50
N ILE A 84 -7.95 -9.64 -1.55
CA ILE A 84 -6.54 -9.39 -1.84
C ILE A 84 -5.94 -8.65 -0.65
N THR A 85 -4.93 -9.25 -0.04
CA THR A 85 -4.12 -8.61 1.00
C THR A 85 -2.81 -8.19 0.39
N GLY A 86 -2.50 -6.90 0.46
CA GLY A 86 -1.27 -6.30 -0.03
C GLY A 86 -0.50 -5.61 1.08
N TRP A 87 0.74 -5.27 0.76
CA TRP A 87 1.61 -4.45 1.58
C TRP A 87 2.16 -3.30 0.76
N GLY A 88 2.41 -2.18 1.44
CA GLY A 88 3.15 -1.04 0.91
C GLY A 88 4.34 -0.74 1.81
N ALA A 89 5.44 -0.35 1.18
CA ALA A 89 6.69 0.00 1.83
C ALA A 89 7.23 1.30 1.25
N LEU A 90 8.01 2.00 2.06
CA LEU A 90 8.78 3.19 1.68
C LEU A 90 10.25 2.90 1.95
N GLU A 91 11.13 3.09 0.96
CA GLU A 91 12.56 2.83 1.07
C GLU A 91 12.87 1.44 1.65
N GLY A 92 12.12 0.42 1.21
CA GLY A 92 12.25 -0.97 1.66
C GLY A 92 11.60 -1.30 3.03
N HIS A 93 11.03 -0.31 3.74
CA HIS A 93 10.39 -0.49 5.04
C HIS A 93 8.89 -0.62 4.87
N LYS A 94 8.30 -1.76 5.25
CA LYS A 94 6.84 -1.96 5.20
C LYS A 94 6.14 -1.03 6.18
N VAL A 95 5.25 -0.18 5.65
CA VAL A 95 4.52 0.84 6.42
C VAL A 95 3.01 0.69 6.34
N SER A 96 2.49 -0.04 5.35
CA SER A 96 1.06 -0.20 5.15
C SER A 96 0.69 -1.64 4.82
N ILE A 97 -0.49 -2.04 5.28
CA ILE A 97 -1.17 -3.27 4.90
C ILE A 97 -2.52 -2.85 4.34
N THR A 98 -2.87 -3.38 3.17
CA THR A 98 -4.11 -3.04 2.50
C THR A 98 -4.91 -4.30 2.25
N LYS A 99 -6.21 -4.24 2.56
CA LYS A 99 -7.16 -5.33 2.28
C LYS A 99 -8.18 -4.81 1.28
N HIS A 100 -8.22 -5.42 0.11
CA HIS A 100 -9.20 -5.12 -0.92
C HIS A 100 -10.19 -6.28 -1.05
N ILE A 101 -11.47 -5.94 -1.14
CA ILE A 101 -12.55 -6.87 -1.45
C ILE A 101 -13.14 -6.43 -2.79
N LEU A 102 -13.10 -7.32 -3.77
CA LEU A 102 -13.47 -7.04 -5.16
C LEU A 102 -14.58 -7.99 -5.59
N ILE A 103 -15.59 -7.45 -6.27
CA ILE A 103 -16.66 -8.26 -6.88
C ILE A 103 -16.17 -8.84 -8.21
N LEU A 104 -16.19 -10.17 -8.36
CA LEU A 104 -15.67 -10.81 -9.57
C LEU A 104 -16.39 -10.38 -10.85
N LYS A 105 -17.71 -10.18 -10.77
CA LYS A 105 -18.52 -9.77 -11.92
C LYS A 105 -18.04 -8.45 -12.52
N LEU A 106 -17.75 -7.46 -11.67
CA LEU A 106 -17.21 -6.16 -12.09
C LEU A 106 -15.74 -6.25 -12.55
N LEU A 107 -14.94 -7.10 -11.90
CA LEU A 107 -13.55 -7.31 -12.27
C LEU A 107 -13.40 -7.90 -13.68
N ARG A 108 -14.26 -8.85 -14.08
CA ARG A 108 -14.21 -9.43 -15.44
C ARG A 108 -14.44 -8.37 -16.52
N VAL A 109 -15.38 -7.44 -16.28
CA VAL A 109 -15.66 -6.31 -17.19
C VAL A 109 -14.46 -5.37 -17.26
N LEU A 110 -13.89 -4.99 -16.10
CA LEU A 110 -12.71 -4.12 -16.04
C LEU A 110 -11.47 -4.75 -16.70
N LEU A 111 -11.19 -6.02 -16.45
CA LEU A 111 -10.06 -6.74 -17.07
C LEU A 111 -10.22 -6.85 -18.59
N ASN A 112 -11.45 -7.05 -19.08
CA ASN A 112 -11.72 -7.05 -20.51
C ASN A 112 -11.51 -5.66 -21.12
N ASN A 113 -11.92 -4.59 -20.40
CA ASN A 113 -11.73 -3.20 -20.84
C ASN A 113 -10.27 -2.71 -20.75
N LEU A 114 -9.50 -3.23 -19.80
CA LEU A 114 -8.06 -2.92 -19.68
C LEU A 114 -7.23 -3.59 -20.78
N LYS A 115 -7.64 -4.78 -21.23
CA LYS A 115 -7.01 -5.44 -22.40
C LYS A 115 -7.24 -4.65 -23.69
N THR A 116 -8.36 -3.94 -23.82
CA THR A 116 -8.62 -3.04 -24.95
C THR A 116 -7.94 -1.67 -24.84
N THR A 117 -7.49 -1.26 -23.64
CA THR A 117 -6.87 0.06 -23.43
C THR A 117 -5.34 0.04 -23.24
N HIS A 118 -4.71 -1.13 -23.10
CA HIS A 118 -3.25 -1.27 -23.09
C HIS A 118 -2.69 -1.66 -24.47
N PHE A 119 -2.82 -0.77 -25.45
CA PHE A 119 -1.91 -0.70 -26.60
C PHE A 119 -1.54 0.76 -26.86
N LEU A 120 -0.87 1.43 -25.93
CA LEU A 120 -0.14 2.67 -26.25
C LEU A 120 1.00 3.04 -25.27
N GLN A 121 1.45 2.14 -24.38
CA GLN A 121 2.71 2.36 -23.64
C GLN A 121 3.50 1.06 -23.50
N SER A 122 4.06 0.62 -24.62
CA SER A 122 5.20 -0.29 -24.66
C SER A 122 6.12 0.15 -25.78
N GLY A 123 7.39 0.40 -25.43
CA GLY A 123 8.48 0.42 -26.40
C GLY A 123 9.12 1.77 -26.66
N LYS A 124 9.97 2.24 -25.74
CA LYS A 124 11.34 2.69 -26.07
C LYS A 124 12.29 2.45 -24.87
N SER A 125 12.64 1.19 -24.63
CA SER A 125 13.99 0.89 -24.15
C SER A 125 14.84 0.70 -25.41
N ALA A 126 15.55 1.75 -25.80
CA ALA A 126 16.53 1.72 -26.88
C ALA A 126 17.88 2.13 -26.29
N THR A 127 18.69 1.11 -25.99
CA THR A 127 20.12 1.05 -26.35
C THR A 127 20.82 2.39 -26.61
N LYS A 128 21.60 2.86 -25.64
CA LYS A 128 22.67 3.83 -25.89
C LYS A 128 24.04 3.14 -25.76
N LYS A 129 24.52 2.63 -26.90
CA LYS A 129 25.92 2.31 -27.17
C LYS A 129 26.58 3.56 -27.74
N ARG A 130 27.77 3.94 -27.24
CA ARG A 130 28.81 4.87 -27.77
C ARG A 130 29.42 5.60 -26.55
N ARG A 131 30.73 5.63 -26.32
CA ARG A 131 31.93 5.31 -27.10
C ARG A 131 33.01 4.87 -26.11
#